data_AF-A0A067PYH8-F1
#
_entry.id   AF-A0A067PYH8-F1
#
_cell.length_a   1.000
_cell.length_b   1.000
_cell.length_c   1.000
_cell.angle_alpha   90.00
_cell.angle_beta   90.00
_cell.angle_gamma   90.00
#
_symmetry.space_group_name_H-M   'P 1'
#
loop_
_entity.id
_entity.type
_entity.pdbx_description
1 polymer ?
#
loop_
_entity_poly.entity_id
_entity_poly.type
_entity_poly.pdbx_seq_one_letter_code
_entity_poly.pdbx_strand_id
1 'polypeptide(L)'
;MISLLLVNLDQTIVATALPRIASQFDALTQAAWIATAYMLTLAGFMLMLGQVLTIAPAKYVYLCSIFVFEVGSLICGAAPSFNVLVFGRAIAGCGGGGVVNSVLVIIAQTTRIEDRPLLYGILGGVYALASIVGPLLGGAFTDHVSWRWCFYVNLPFGALAIAVVFLFLPSRPALGSNNEESLNQMTWYRRLDWLGGILCLGTVVSLLLPLQWGGTTHPWNSPVIIALFCVFAVVLVAWIIWEWRRSKAAILPLMLFKRRSQLGATLESFFIGMGMLNGTYYLPLWYQAKGQSSTSSGISILPFMISLITASMVSGGMIKFTGRYWHLLVISPLLALVGSVLLSTLHVDTPNSHAIGFQILYGIGLGGALQNVFIAVQAEWAKEEHMVPQATTVLTFGQVTGGVLGIAIGGTIFSNQLEKNLHVYAPDLPANLATAVEQSVNAISLVEASMRPLVLRAYTESINRVFLLGIPAAALASLSGFLVRNISLKGSDIAIAVG
;
A
#
# COMPACT_ATOMS: atom_id res chain seq x y z
N MET A 1 -3.51 14.43 9.44
CA MET A 1 -4.75 13.63 9.43
C MET A 1 -5.61 13.94 8.23
N ILE A 2 -6.12 15.17 8.07
CA ILE A 2 -6.92 15.58 6.89
C ILE A 2 -6.22 15.23 5.57
N SER A 3 -4.94 15.57 5.40
CA SER A 3 -4.22 15.24 4.15
C SER A 3 -4.07 13.74 3.89
N LEU A 4 -4.03 12.92 4.93
CA LEU A 4 -4.01 11.46 4.75
C LEU A 4 -5.40 10.92 4.47
N LEU A 5 -6.45 11.54 5.00
CA LEU A 5 -7.81 11.23 4.59
C LEU A 5 -7.93 11.46 3.09
N LEU A 6 -7.42 12.58 2.57
CA LEU A 6 -7.45 12.90 1.14
C LEU A 6 -6.72 11.86 0.29
N VAL A 7 -5.47 11.57 0.62
CA VAL A 7 -4.65 10.61 -0.14
C VAL A 7 -5.25 9.20 -0.14
N ASN A 8 -5.87 8.77 0.96
CA ASN A 8 -6.51 7.46 1.03
C ASN A 8 -7.90 7.46 0.38
N LEU A 9 -8.67 8.54 0.55
CA LEU A 9 -9.99 8.70 -0.05
C LEU A 9 -9.89 8.71 -1.57
N ASP A 10 -8.89 9.40 -2.13
CA ASP A 10 -8.63 9.43 -3.58
C ASP A 10 -8.37 8.05 -4.17
N GLN A 11 -7.66 7.18 -3.45
CA GLN A 11 -7.42 5.81 -3.90
C GLN A 11 -8.70 4.97 -3.88
N THR A 12 -9.54 5.14 -2.86
CA THR A 12 -10.74 4.30 -2.66
C THR A 12 -11.95 4.80 -3.46
N ILE A 13 -12.08 6.10 -3.69
CA ILE A 13 -13.17 6.72 -4.46
C ILE A 13 -13.07 6.41 -5.96
N VAL A 14 -11.83 6.39 -6.49
CA VAL A 14 -11.60 6.12 -7.92
C VAL A 14 -11.93 4.68 -8.28
N ALA A 15 -11.77 3.75 -7.34
CA ALA A 15 -12.08 2.34 -7.56
C ALA A 15 -13.56 2.10 -7.97
N THR A 16 -14.51 2.85 -7.39
CA THR A 16 -15.94 2.72 -7.74
C THR A 16 -16.31 3.49 -9.00
N ALA A 17 -15.64 4.60 -9.29
CA ALA A 17 -15.87 5.38 -10.51
C ALA A 17 -15.22 4.75 -11.77
N LEU A 18 -14.29 3.81 -11.58
CA LEU A 18 -13.44 3.26 -12.65
C LEU A 18 -14.19 2.75 -13.88
N PRO A 19 -15.27 1.94 -13.75
CA PRO A 19 -15.98 1.42 -14.93
C PRO A 19 -16.63 2.53 -15.75
N ARG A 20 -17.18 3.55 -15.08
CA ARG A 20 -17.84 4.69 -15.73
C ARG A 20 -16.84 5.58 -16.47
N ILE A 21 -15.69 5.86 -15.83
CA ILE A 21 -14.60 6.62 -16.44
C ILE A 21 -14.12 5.91 -17.70
N ALA A 22 -13.86 4.61 -17.59
CA ALA A 22 -13.32 3.83 -18.69
C ALA A 22 -14.32 3.70 -19.85
N SER A 23 -15.62 3.57 -19.56
CA SER A 23 -16.68 3.59 -20.57
C SER A 23 -16.79 4.94 -21.29
N GLN A 24 -16.67 6.07 -20.59
CA GLN A 24 -16.76 7.39 -21.22
C GLN A 24 -15.62 7.66 -22.22
N PHE A 25 -14.43 7.12 -21.96
CA PHE A 25 -13.27 7.29 -22.84
C PHE A 25 -13.07 6.13 -23.82
N ASP A 26 -14.00 5.17 -23.87
CA ASP A 26 -13.89 3.94 -24.65
C ASP A 26 -12.55 3.19 -24.42
N ALA A 27 -12.07 3.24 -23.17
CA ALA A 27 -10.74 2.81 -22.75
C ALA A 27 -10.80 1.75 -21.64
N LEU A 28 -11.79 0.85 -21.70
CA LEU A 28 -12.01 -0.22 -20.72
C LEU A 28 -10.79 -1.14 -20.53
N THR A 29 -10.10 -1.49 -21.61
CA THR A 29 -8.87 -2.29 -21.57
C THR A 29 -7.71 -1.58 -20.87
N GLN A 30 -7.75 -0.24 -20.83
CA GLN A 30 -6.70 0.57 -20.22
C GLN A 30 -7.05 1.00 -18.79
N ALA A 31 -8.27 0.75 -18.30
CA ALA A 31 -8.78 1.26 -17.02
C ALA A 31 -7.84 1.05 -15.83
N ALA A 32 -7.17 -0.10 -15.78
CA ALA A 32 -6.22 -0.43 -14.71
C ALA A 32 -5.08 0.61 -14.58
N TRP A 33 -4.69 1.29 -15.66
CA TRP A 33 -3.66 2.32 -15.67
C TRP A 33 -3.95 3.51 -14.75
N ILE A 34 -5.23 3.79 -14.45
CA ILE A 34 -5.61 4.86 -13.52
C ILE A 34 -5.09 4.57 -12.12
N ALA A 35 -5.16 3.32 -11.67
CA ALA A 35 -4.62 2.88 -10.39
C ALA A 35 -3.10 2.67 -10.46
N THR A 36 -2.62 2.03 -11.53
CA THR A 36 -1.20 1.66 -11.69
C THR A 36 -0.30 2.88 -11.82
N ALA A 37 -0.67 3.92 -12.59
CA ALA A 37 0.14 5.13 -12.74
C ALA A 37 0.32 5.88 -11.41
N TYR A 38 -0.72 5.90 -10.59
CA TYR A 38 -0.66 6.45 -9.24
C TYR A 38 0.28 5.63 -8.35
N MET A 39 0.09 4.31 -8.28
CA MET A 39 0.93 3.44 -7.44
C MET A 39 2.40 3.43 -7.87
N LEU A 40 2.66 3.49 -9.17
CA LEU A 40 3.99 3.48 -9.75
C LEU A 40 4.79 4.73 -9.34
N THR A 41 4.17 5.90 -9.44
CA THR A 41 4.79 7.17 -9.03
C THR A 41 4.83 7.32 -7.52
N LEU A 42 3.79 6.85 -6.81
CA LEU A 42 3.77 6.77 -5.35
C LEU A 42 4.99 6.01 -4.83
N ALA A 43 5.22 4.79 -5.32
CA ALA A 43 6.34 3.94 -4.91
C ALA A 43 7.69 4.46 -5.44
N GLY A 44 7.76 4.84 -6.71
CA GLY A 44 8.99 5.26 -7.38
C GLY A 44 9.60 6.54 -6.81
N PHE A 45 8.78 7.50 -6.40
CA PHE A 45 9.25 8.75 -5.79
C PHE A 45 9.31 8.70 -4.25
N MET A 46 8.84 7.61 -3.63
CA MET A 46 8.77 7.49 -2.17
C MET A 46 10.12 7.71 -1.50
N LEU A 47 11.16 6.99 -1.95
CA LEU A 47 12.51 7.08 -1.38
C LEU A 47 13.13 8.47 -1.62
N MET A 48 12.90 9.06 -2.80
CA MET A 48 13.39 10.40 -3.14
C MET A 48 12.81 11.45 -2.22
N LEU A 49 11.49 11.43 -2.01
CA LEU A 49 10.82 12.35 -1.08
C LEU A 49 11.24 12.09 0.38
N GLY A 50 11.55 10.84 0.73
CA GLY A 50 12.17 10.51 2.03
C GLY A 50 13.55 11.14 2.21
N GLN A 51 14.39 11.13 1.19
CA GLN A 51 15.70 11.80 1.21
C GLN A 51 15.54 13.33 1.28
N VAL A 52 14.55 13.91 0.59
CA VAL A 52 14.27 15.35 0.71
C VAL A 52 13.91 15.71 2.17
N LEU A 53 13.20 14.84 2.89
CA LEU A 53 12.84 15.06 4.31
C LEU A 53 14.04 15.02 5.28
N THR A 54 15.21 14.53 4.86
CA THR A 54 16.44 14.59 5.70
C THR A 54 17.21 15.90 5.51
N ILE A 55 16.98 16.62 4.40
CA ILE A 55 17.71 17.85 4.05
C ILE A 55 16.87 19.11 4.12
N ALA A 56 15.56 19.02 3.89
CA ALA A 56 14.64 20.14 3.85
C ALA A 56 13.66 20.11 5.04
N PRO A 57 13.16 21.27 5.51
CA PRO A 57 12.16 21.34 6.56
C PRO A 57 10.89 20.57 6.16
N ALA A 58 10.44 19.66 7.03
CA ALA A 58 9.29 18.80 6.75
C ALA A 58 8.01 19.59 6.44
N LYS A 59 7.86 20.80 7.00
CA LYS A 59 6.75 21.72 6.68
C LYS A 59 6.65 22.01 5.19
N TYR A 60 7.73 22.41 4.54
CA TYR A 60 7.71 22.81 3.13
C TYR A 60 7.58 21.61 2.20
N VAL A 61 8.24 20.50 2.54
CA VAL A 61 8.08 19.24 1.80
C VAL A 61 6.62 18.81 1.83
N TYR A 62 5.99 18.84 3.01
CA TYR A 62 4.59 18.48 3.18
C TYR A 62 3.65 19.39 2.38
N LEU A 63 3.83 20.71 2.44
CA LEU A 63 3.04 21.68 1.66
C LEU A 63 3.20 21.45 0.14
N CYS A 64 4.43 21.25 -0.34
CA CYS A 64 4.70 20.96 -1.74
C CYS A 64 4.06 19.62 -2.17
N SER A 65 4.12 18.60 -1.33
CA SER A 65 3.50 17.30 -1.61
C SER A 65 1.98 17.39 -1.70
N ILE A 66 1.32 18.12 -0.79
CA ILE A 66 -0.12 18.38 -0.88
C ILE A 66 -0.45 19.16 -2.16
N PHE A 67 0.32 20.21 -2.46
CA PHE A 67 0.10 21.01 -3.67
C PHE A 67 0.22 20.17 -4.96
N VAL A 68 1.27 19.35 -5.09
CA VAL A 68 1.46 18.46 -6.23
C VAL A 68 0.31 17.44 -6.32
N PHE A 69 -0.13 16.90 -5.18
CA PHE A 69 -1.28 15.99 -5.13
C PHE A 69 -2.57 16.66 -5.62
N GLU A 70 -2.84 17.90 -5.19
CA GLU A 70 -4.02 18.65 -5.61
C GLU A 70 -3.97 19.06 -7.09
N VAL A 71 -2.79 19.44 -7.61
CA VAL A 71 -2.60 19.69 -9.05
C VAL A 71 -2.88 18.42 -9.86
N GLY A 72 -2.39 17.26 -9.40
CA GLY A 72 -2.71 15.97 -10.02
C GLY A 72 -4.22 15.66 -10.01
N SER A 73 -4.89 15.90 -8.88
CA SER A 73 -6.35 15.77 -8.75
C SER A 73 -7.10 16.72 -9.69
N LEU A 74 -6.67 17.98 -9.80
CA LEU A 74 -7.26 18.96 -10.72
C LEU A 74 -7.14 18.51 -12.18
N ILE A 75 -5.96 18.02 -12.59
CA ILE A 75 -5.73 17.49 -13.94
C ILE A 75 -6.64 16.28 -14.20
N CYS A 76 -6.82 15.39 -13.21
CA CYS A 76 -7.72 14.25 -13.35
C CYS A 76 -9.18 14.68 -13.52
N GLY A 77 -9.68 15.62 -12.69
CA GLY A 77 -11.04 16.12 -12.78
C GLY A 77 -11.32 16.87 -14.09
N ALA A 78 -10.34 17.63 -14.58
CA ALA A 78 -10.45 18.39 -15.82
C ALA A 78 -10.03 17.60 -17.09
N ALA A 79 -9.72 16.30 -16.96
CA ALA A 79 -9.13 15.53 -18.05
C ALA A 79 -10.05 15.48 -19.30
N PRO A 80 -9.55 15.90 -20.49
CA PRO A 80 -10.27 15.79 -21.75
C PRO A 80 -10.06 14.44 -22.43
N SER A 81 -9.04 13.67 -22.03
CA SER A 81 -8.73 12.35 -22.59
C SER A 81 -8.23 11.40 -21.51
N PHE A 82 -8.30 10.09 -21.79
CA PHE A 82 -7.83 9.04 -20.88
C PHE A 82 -6.33 9.19 -20.54
N ASN A 83 -5.49 9.52 -21.52
CA ASN A 83 -4.05 9.70 -21.29
C ASN A 83 -3.75 10.88 -20.35
N VAL A 84 -4.51 11.98 -20.46
CA VAL A 84 -4.36 13.12 -19.55
C VAL A 84 -4.80 12.74 -18.13
N LEU A 85 -5.86 11.94 -17.98
CA LEU A 85 -6.27 11.39 -16.69
C LEU A 85 -5.15 10.54 -16.07
N VAL A 86 -4.58 9.60 -16.83
CA VAL A 86 -3.47 8.74 -16.37
C VAL A 86 -2.25 9.58 -15.99
N PHE A 87 -1.94 10.63 -16.75
CA PHE A 87 -0.87 11.56 -16.43
C PHE A 87 -1.15 12.34 -15.12
N GLY A 88 -2.39 12.80 -14.93
CA GLY A 88 -2.84 13.41 -13.67
C GLY A 88 -2.68 12.46 -12.48
N ARG A 89 -3.00 11.17 -12.65
CA ARG A 89 -2.80 10.12 -11.63
C ARG A 89 -1.33 9.93 -11.28
N ALA A 90 -0.44 10.01 -12.27
CA ALA A 90 1.00 9.96 -12.05
C ALA A 90 1.51 11.16 -11.23
N ILE A 91 1.00 12.37 -11.49
CA ILE A 91 1.33 13.55 -10.68
C ILE A 91 0.77 13.40 -9.26
N ALA A 92 -0.48 12.96 -9.12
CA ALA A 92 -1.11 12.75 -7.82
C ALA A 92 -0.35 11.71 -6.98
N GLY A 93 0.09 10.60 -7.59
CA GLY A 93 0.87 9.57 -6.90
C GLY A 93 2.19 10.09 -6.36
N CYS A 94 2.91 10.92 -7.13
CA CYS A 94 4.11 11.60 -6.66
C CYS A 94 3.83 12.47 -5.40
N GLY A 95 2.75 13.25 -5.40
CA GLY A 95 2.34 14.05 -4.24
C GLY A 95 1.94 13.19 -3.04
N GLY A 96 1.14 12.14 -3.27
CA GLY A 96 0.65 11.24 -2.23
C GLY A 96 1.76 10.56 -1.44
N GLY A 97 2.85 10.15 -2.11
CA GLY A 97 3.99 9.49 -1.46
C GLY A 97 4.71 10.42 -0.50
N GLY A 98 4.85 11.69 -0.89
CA GLY A 98 5.42 12.73 -0.06
C GLY A 98 4.54 13.10 1.13
N VAL A 99 3.21 13.13 0.95
CA VAL A 99 2.25 13.36 2.05
C VAL A 99 2.38 12.25 3.10
N VAL A 100 2.40 10.98 2.68
CA VAL A 100 2.51 9.83 3.59
C VAL A 100 3.81 9.89 4.40
N ASN A 101 4.96 10.07 3.74
CA ASN A 101 6.24 10.15 4.45
C ASN A 101 6.32 11.38 5.37
N SER A 102 5.86 12.54 4.89
CA SER A 102 5.92 13.78 5.65
C SER A 102 5.12 13.69 6.94
N VAL A 103 3.93 13.07 6.94
CA VAL A 103 3.14 12.93 8.18
C VAL A 103 3.85 12.07 9.22
N LEU A 104 4.45 10.95 8.80
CA LEU A 104 5.20 10.09 9.73
C LEU A 104 6.40 10.81 10.33
N VAL A 105 7.10 11.61 9.53
CA VAL A 105 8.24 12.43 9.98
C VAL A 105 7.80 13.57 10.88
N ILE A 106 6.72 14.30 10.53
CA ILE A 106 6.19 15.39 11.34
C ILE A 106 5.74 14.85 12.71
N ILE A 107 5.05 13.71 12.76
CA ILE A 107 4.68 13.05 14.02
C ILE A 107 5.95 12.77 14.85
N ALA A 108 7.00 12.24 14.23
CA ALA A 108 8.26 12.00 14.91
C ALA A 108 8.91 13.30 15.44
N GLN A 109 8.80 14.42 14.70
CA GLN A 109 9.35 15.72 15.09
C GLN A 109 8.57 16.43 16.19
N THR A 110 7.25 16.29 16.20
CA THR A 110 6.37 17.08 17.09
C THR A 110 5.98 16.35 18.36
N THR A 111 6.19 15.03 18.43
CA THR A 111 5.74 14.21 19.56
C THR A 111 6.82 13.31 20.14
N ARG A 112 6.68 13.06 21.44
CA ARG A 112 7.47 12.07 22.18
C ARG A 112 7.15 10.67 21.68
N ILE A 113 8.14 9.78 21.69
CA ILE A 113 7.99 8.39 21.21
C ILE A 113 6.82 7.68 21.91
N GLU A 114 6.57 7.98 23.18
CA GLU A 114 5.48 7.41 24.01
C GLU A 114 4.07 7.74 23.51
N ASP A 115 3.89 8.87 22.82
CA ASP A 115 2.59 9.34 22.32
C ASP A 115 2.32 8.92 20.86
N ARG A 116 3.37 8.57 20.12
CA ARG A 116 3.30 8.11 18.72
C ARG A 116 2.38 6.90 18.50
N PRO A 117 2.32 5.88 19.38
CA PRO A 117 1.41 4.75 19.20
C PRO A 117 -0.06 5.17 19.06
N LEU A 118 -0.51 6.16 19.84
CA LEU A 118 -1.87 6.68 19.75
C LEU A 118 -2.10 7.39 18.41
N LEU A 119 -1.15 8.22 17.97
CA LEU A 119 -1.23 8.94 16.70
C LEU A 119 -1.25 7.99 15.51
N TYR A 120 -0.45 6.93 15.53
CA TYR A 120 -0.46 5.90 14.48
C TYR A 120 -1.72 5.05 14.50
N GLY A 121 -2.32 4.81 15.67
CA GLY A 121 -3.68 4.27 15.76
C GLY A 121 -4.69 5.16 15.03
N ILE A 122 -4.63 6.48 15.25
CA ILE A 122 -5.50 7.45 14.56
C ILE A 122 -5.23 7.46 13.04
N LEU A 123 -3.98 7.30 12.59
CA LEU A 123 -3.66 7.12 11.17
C LEU A 123 -4.41 5.94 10.56
N GLY A 124 -4.41 4.79 11.25
CA GLY A 124 -5.22 3.63 10.88
C GLY A 124 -6.71 3.96 10.82
N GLY A 125 -7.23 4.67 11.81
CA GLY A 125 -8.63 5.13 11.85
C GLY A 125 -9.03 6.00 10.65
N VAL A 126 -8.16 6.91 10.23
CA VAL A 126 -8.36 7.74 9.04
C VAL A 126 -8.40 6.90 7.76
N TYR A 127 -7.55 5.87 7.67
CA TYR A 127 -7.57 4.92 6.56
C TYR A 127 -8.89 4.12 6.49
N ALA A 128 -9.47 3.74 7.65
CA ALA A 128 -10.78 3.09 7.75
C ALA A 128 -11.86 3.98 7.20
N LEU A 129 -11.88 5.21 7.69
CA LEU A 129 -12.88 6.19 7.32
C LEU A 129 -12.82 6.45 5.81
N ALA A 130 -11.62 6.62 5.24
CA ALA A 130 -11.43 6.74 3.80
C ALA A 130 -11.91 5.51 3.01
N SER A 131 -11.69 4.30 3.53
CA SER A 131 -12.10 3.05 2.88
C SER A 131 -13.62 2.85 2.86
N ILE A 132 -14.34 3.38 3.84
CA ILE A 132 -15.81 3.34 3.90
C ILE A 132 -16.42 4.49 3.11
N VAL A 133 -15.96 5.71 3.36
CA VAL A 133 -16.52 6.94 2.77
C VAL A 133 -16.20 7.03 1.28
N GLY A 134 -15.03 6.54 0.84
CA GLY A 134 -14.59 6.59 -0.56
C GLY A 134 -15.58 5.93 -1.52
N PRO A 135 -15.87 4.63 -1.39
CA PRO A 135 -16.83 3.95 -2.25
C PRO A 135 -18.23 4.58 -2.23
N LEU A 136 -18.71 5.02 -1.06
CA LEU A 136 -20.02 5.67 -0.90
C LEU A 136 -20.10 7.00 -1.65
N LEU A 137 -19.10 7.88 -1.48
CA LEU A 137 -19.03 9.14 -2.20
C LEU A 137 -18.78 8.94 -3.69
N GLY A 138 -17.92 7.99 -4.06
CA GLY A 138 -17.58 7.71 -5.46
C GLY A 138 -18.77 7.19 -6.25
N GLY A 139 -19.56 6.29 -5.65
CA GLY A 139 -20.82 5.84 -6.23
C GLY A 139 -21.81 6.99 -6.38
N ALA A 140 -22.07 7.74 -5.30
CA ALA A 140 -23.00 8.86 -5.33
C ALA A 140 -22.62 9.95 -6.36
N PHE A 141 -21.34 10.31 -6.47
CA PHE A 141 -20.88 11.27 -7.46
C PHE A 141 -20.98 10.72 -8.88
N THR A 142 -20.65 9.45 -9.09
CA THR A 142 -20.70 8.81 -10.41
C THR A 142 -22.12 8.69 -10.92
N ASP A 143 -23.08 8.35 -10.03
CA ASP A 143 -24.47 8.10 -10.39
C ASP A 143 -25.31 9.37 -10.50
N HIS A 144 -25.06 10.38 -9.65
CA HIS A 144 -25.94 11.55 -9.54
C HIS A 144 -25.35 12.87 -10.07
N VAL A 145 -24.02 12.97 -10.27
CA VAL A 145 -23.38 14.24 -10.64
C VAL A 145 -22.42 14.07 -11.82
N SER A 146 -21.20 13.61 -11.55
CA SER A 146 -20.17 13.28 -12.53
C SER A 146 -19.01 12.61 -11.80
N TRP A 147 -18.39 11.61 -12.43
CA TRP A 147 -17.16 10.99 -11.90
C TRP A 147 -16.03 12.01 -11.66
N ARG A 148 -16.04 13.16 -12.35
CA ARG A 148 -15.04 14.23 -12.18
C ARG A 148 -14.99 14.76 -10.73
N TRP A 149 -16.12 14.74 -10.04
CA TRP A 149 -16.19 15.16 -8.63
C TRP A 149 -15.44 14.23 -7.68
N CYS A 150 -15.15 13.00 -8.08
CA CYS A 150 -14.27 12.11 -7.34
C CYS A 150 -12.86 12.71 -7.17
N PHE A 151 -12.43 13.59 -8.07
CA PHE A 151 -11.16 14.30 -7.98
C PHE A 151 -11.32 15.72 -7.43
N TYR A 152 -12.38 16.45 -7.81
CA TYR A 152 -12.60 17.82 -7.32
C TYR A 152 -12.89 17.88 -5.82
N VAL A 153 -13.41 16.81 -5.21
CA VAL A 153 -13.63 16.75 -3.76
C VAL A 153 -12.32 16.91 -2.97
N ASN A 154 -11.17 16.54 -3.54
CA ASN A 154 -9.89 16.67 -2.85
C ASN A 154 -9.48 18.15 -2.68
N LEU A 155 -9.71 18.98 -3.71
CA LEU A 155 -9.28 20.39 -3.76
C LEU A 155 -9.66 21.25 -2.54
N PRO A 156 -10.92 21.30 -2.07
CA PRO A 156 -11.28 22.12 -0.92
C PRO A 156 -10.62 21.64 0.37
N PHE A 157 -10.53 20.33 0.58
CA PHE A 157 -9.86 19.77 1.75
C PHE A 157 -8.34 19.92 1.67
N GLY A 158 -7.76 19.84 0.48
CA GLY A 158 -6.35 20.10 0.21
C GLY A 158 -5.98 21.55 0.50
N ALA A 159 -6.79 22.50 0.03
CA ALA A 159 -6.66 23.91 0.35
C ALA A 159 -6.76 24.17 1.86
N LEU A 160 -7.73 23.54 2.54
CA LEU A 160 -7.86 23.61 3.99
C LEU A 160 -6.62 23.03 4.69
N ALA A 161 -6.12 21.89 4.24
CA ALA A 161 -4.94 21.27 4.80
C ALA A 161 -3.68 22.14 4.61
N ILE A 162 -3.50 22.72 3.43
CA ILE A 162 -2.43 23.69 3.13
C ILE A 162 -2.54 24.89 4.08
N ALA A 163 -3.73 25.48 4.21
CA ALA A 163 -3.96 26.63 5.09
C ALA A 163 -3.63 26.32 6.55
N VAL A 164 -4.13 25.18 7.06
CA VAL A 164 -3.88 24.76 8.45
C VAL A 164 -2.40 24.49 8.69
N VAL A 165 -1.72 23.78 7.78
CA VAL A 165 -0.28 23.50 7.91
C VAL A 165 0.54 24.78 7.80
N PHE A 166 0.18 25.67 6.88
CA PHE A 166 0.89 26.91 6.68
C PHE A 166 0.81 27.81 7.92
N LEU A 167 -0.38 27.94 8.52
CA LEU A 167 -0.63 28.79 9.69
C LEU A 167 -0.13 28.19 11.01
N PHE A 168 -0.36 26.89 11.24
CA PHE A 168 -0.18 26.28 12.57
C PHE A 168 1.05 25.40 12.71
N LEU A 169 1.61 24.85 11.62
CA LEU A 169 2.81 24.02 11.72
C LEU A 169 4.06 24.93 11.77
N PRO A 170 4.83 24.96 12.87
CA PRO A 170 6.07 25.72 12.90
C PRO A 170 7.09 25.10 11.95
N SER A 171 7.84 25.94 11.22
CA SER A 171 8.96 25.46 10.42
C SER A 171 10.11 25.10 11.36
N ARG A 172 10.43 23.80 11.45
CA ARG A 172 11.60 23.29 12.16
C ARG A 172 12.64 22.82 11.14
N PRO A 173 13.95 22.95 11.44
CA PRO A 173 14.99 22.33 10.61
C PRO A 173 14.73 20.83 10.47
N ALA A 174 15.31 20.22 9.43
CA ALA A 174 15.30 18.77 9.30
C ALA A 174 15.89 18.12 10.57
N LEU A 175 15.38 16.94 10.96
CA LEU A 175 15.83 16.25 12.18
C LEU A 175 17.37 16.11 12.14
N GLY A 176 18.04 16.56 13.21
CA GLY A 176 19.50 16.51 13.32
C GLY A 176 20.29 17.39 12.33
N SER A 177 19.67 18.39 11.68
CA SER A 177 20.34 19.39 10.84
C SER A 177 20.41 20.77 11.52
N ASN A 178 21.51 21.50 11.31
CA ASN A 178 21.63 22.89 11.74
C ASN A 178 20.75 23.81 10.88
N ASN A 179 20.13 24.84 11.50
CA ASN A 179 19.18 25.75 10.84
C ASN A 179 19.68 26.34 9.51
N GLU A 180 20.95 26.76 9.44
CA GLU A 180 21.54 27.40 8.26
C GLU A 180 21.70 26.44 7.07
N GLU A 181 21.96 25.16 7.33
CA GLU A 181 22.20 24.16 6.30
C GLU A 181 20.89 23.65 5.68
N SER A 182 19.83 23.59 6.50
CA SER A 182 18.50 23.14 6.07
C SER A 182 17.77 24.16 5.18
N LEU A 183 18.20 25.42 5.11
CA LEU A 183 17.52 26.48 4.34
C LEU A 183 18.16 26.78 2.97
N ASN A 184 19.36 26.27 2.70
CA ASN A 184 20.09 26.55 1.47
C ASN A 184 19.70 25.57 0.34
N GLN A 185 18.87 26.03 -0.60
CA GLN A 185 18.37 25.23 -1.73
C GLN A 185 19.50 24.63 -2.58
N MET A 186 20.64 25.32 -2.73
CA MET A 186 21.78 24.83 -3.51
C MET A 186 22.45 23.62 -2.84
N THR A 187 22.43 23.56 -1.51
CA THR A 187 22.90 22.40 -0.74
C THR A 187 21.96 21.22 -0.91
N TRP A 188 20.65 21.46 -1.06
CA TRP A 188 19.67 20.39 -1.26
C TRP A 188 19.87 19.68 -2.61
N TYR A 189 19.98 20.45 -3.70
CA TYR A 189 20.21 19.89 -5.04
C TYR A 189 21.48 19.05 -5.13
N ARG A 190 22.53 19.43 -4.40
CA ARG A 190 23.83 18.71 -4.37
C ARG A 190 23.82 17.47 -3.48
N ARG A 191 22.97 17.42 -2.46
CA ARG A 191 22.85 16.28 -1.52
C ARG A 191 21.88 15.21 -1.99
N LEU A 192 20.95 15.54 -2.88
CA LEU A 192 20.03 14.57 -3.46
C LEU A 192 20.76 13.56 -4.36
N ASP A 193 20.41 12.29 -4.17
CA ASP A 193 20.92 11.21 -5.02
C ASP A 193 20.02 11.04 -6.25
N TRP A 194 20.17 11.94 -7.22
CA TRP A 194 19.40 11.92 -8.46
C TRP A 194 19.53 10.61 -9.23
N LEU A 195 20.74 10.06 -9.30
CA LEU A 195 20.98 8.80 -10.00
C LEU A 195 20.36 7.62 -9.25
N GLY A 196 20.50 7.58 -7.92
CA GLY A 196 19.81 6.61 -7.08
C GLY A 196 18.29 6.68 -7.23
N GLY A 197 17.73 7.89 -7.34
CA GLY A 197 16.31 8.12 -7.61
C GLY A 197 15.86 7.61 -8.97
N ILE A 198 16.62 7.88 -10.03
CA ILE A 198 16.34 7.38 -11.39
C ILE A 198 16.43 5.85 -11.44
N LEU A 199 17.44 5.27 -10.80
CA LEU A 199 17.61 3.81 -10.73
C LEU A 199 16.47 3.15 -9.94
N CYS A 200 16.10 3.72 -8.78
CA CYS A 200 14.94 3.27 -8.01
C CYS A 200 13.65 3.31 -8.83
N LEU A 201 13.37 4.44 -9.50
CA LEU A 201 12.20 4.59 -10.34
C LEU A 201 12.25 3.57 -11.50
N GLY A 202 13.40 3.41 -12.14
CA GLY A 202 13.61 2.39 -13.17
C GLY A 202 13.34 0.97 -12.67
N THR A 203 13.81 0.60 -11.47
CA THR A 203 13.54 -0.68 -10.82
C THR A 203 12.05 -0.88 -10.56
N VAL A 204 11.37 0.10 -9.97
CA VAL A 204 9.93 0.00 -9.68
C VAL A 204 9.13 -0.11 -11.00
N VAL A 205 9.42 0.72 -11.99
CA VAL A 205 8.73 0.70 -13.30
C VAL A 205 8.95 -0.62 -14.03
N SER A 206 10.19 -1.08 -14.14
CA SER A 206 10.52 -2.35 -14.81
C SER A 206 9.97 -3.58 -14.09
N LEU A 207 9.68 -3.49 -12.79
CA LEU A 207 8.99 -4.54 -12.05
C LEU A 207 7.47 -4.49 -12.23
N LEU A 208 6.86 -3.31 -12.10
CA LEU A 208 5.40 -3.18 -12.09
C LEU A 208 4.77 -3.29 -13.48
N LEU A 209 5.43 -2.81 -14.54
CA LEU A 209 4.93 -2.91 -15.91
C LEU A 209 4.68 -4.35 -16.38
N PRO A 210 5.64 -5.30 -16.28
CA PRO A 210 5.39 -6.67 -16.72
C PRO A 210 4.34 -7.37 -15.86
N LEU A 211 4.23 -7.02 -14.57
CA LEU A 211 3.18 -7.54 -13.70
C LEU A 211 1.78 -7.02 -14.09
N GLN A 212 1.71 -5.80 -14.62
CA GLN A 212 0.46 -5.19 -15.10
C GLN A 212 0.03 -5.74 -16.46
N TRP A 213 0.98 -5.91 -17.38
CA TRP A 213 0.71 -6.35 -18.76
C TRP A 213 0.69 -7.86 -18.95
N GLY A 214 1.40 -8.59 -18.09
CA GLY A 214 1.50 -10.05 -18.14
C GLY A 214 0.13 -10.71 -17.93
N GLY A 215 -0.28 -11.55 -18.88
CA GLY A 215 -1.55 -12.26 -18.84
C GLY A 215 -2.78 -11.43 -19.25
N THR A 216 -2.64 -10.12 -19.43
CA THR A 216 -3.74 -9.23 -19.84
C THR A 216 -3.53 -8.71 -21.26
N THR A 217 -2.49 -7.90 -21.45
CA THR A 217 -2.16 -7.24 -22.73
C THR A 217 -1.17 -8.08 -23.54
N HIS A 218 -0.24 -8.72 -22.85
CA HIS A 218 0.75 -9.61 -23.44
C HIS A 218 0.77 -10.95 -22.70
N PRO A 219 0.90 -12.08 -23.41
CA PRO A 219 1.18 -13.36 -22.77
C PRO A 219 2.44 -13.26 -21.90
N TRP A 220 2.50 -14.02 -20.80
CA TRP A 220 3.68 -14.05 -19.93
C TRP A 220 4.97 -14.44 -20.66
N ASN A 221 4.87 -15.27 -21.71
CA ASN A 221 6.00 -15.69 -22.54
C ASN A 221 6.32 -14.70 -23.69
N SER A 222 5.72 -13.50 -23.69
CA SER A 222 6.02 -12.48 -24.70
C SER A 222 7.45 -11.97 -24.55
N PRO A 223 8.19 -11.73 -25.65
CA PRO A 223 9.51 -11.11 -25.61
C PRO A 223 9.54 -9.79 -24.84
N VAL A 224 8.43 -9.01 -24.86
CA VAL A 224 8.30 -7.74 -24.14
C VAL A 224 8.33 -7.95 -22.62
N ILE A 225 7.59 -8.93 -22.12
CA ILE A 225 7.50 -9.21 -20.67
C ILE A 225 8.84 -9.75 -20.15
N ILE A 226 9.45 -10.68 -20.89
CA ILE A 226 10.77 -11.23 -20.56
C ILE A 226 11.83 -10.13 -20.58
N ALA A 227 11.83 -9.27 -21.61
CA ALA A 227 12.76 -8.15 -21.69
C ALA A 227 12.61 -7.19 -20.51
N LEU A 228 11.37 -6.88 -20.07
CA LEU A 228 11.13 -6.03 -18.91
C LEU A 228 11.67 -6.65 -17.62
N PHE A 229 11.51 -7.96 -17.41
CA PHE A 229 12.12 -8.65 -16.26
C PHE A 229 13.66 -8.68 -16.32
N CYS A 230 14.24 -8.85 -17.51
CA CYS A 230 15.69 -8.75 -17.69
C CYS A 230 16.19 -7.33 -17.38
N VAL A 231 15.50 -6.30 -17.86
CA VAL A 231 15.80 -4.89 -17.54
C VAL A 231 15.68 -4.67 -16.04
N PHE A 232 14.63 -5.18 -15.39
CA PHE A 232 14.48 -5.12 -13.94
C PHE A 232 15.68 -5.72 -13.22
N ALA A 233 16.11 -6.93 -13.59
CA ALA A 233 17.26 -7.58 -12.97
C ALA A 233 18.55 -6.75 -13.13
N VAL A 234 18.81 -6.23 -14.33
CA VAL A 234 20.00 -5.40 -14.61
C VAL A 234 19.95 -4.09 -13.84
N VAL A 235 18.83 -3.37 -13.88
CA VAL A 235 18.66 -2.07 -13.20
C VAL A 235 18.69 -2.25 -11.69
N LEU A 236 18.10 -3.32 -11.14
CA LEU A 236 18.18 -3.64 -9.71
C LEU A 236 19.62 -3.88 -9.26
N VAL A 237 20.41 -4.67 -10.01
CA VAL A 237 21.82 -4.91 -9.69
C VAL A 237 22.61 -3.60 -9.78
N ALA A 238 22.39 -2.80 -10.82
CA ALA A 238 23.00 -1.49 -10.96
C ALA A 238 22.65 -0.57 -9.79
N TRP A 239 21.38 -0.57 -9.36
CA TRP A 239 20.91 0.20 -8.22
C TRP A 239 21.57 -0.25 -6.92
N ILE A 240 21.61 -1.54 -6.61
CA ILE A 240 22.28 -2.08 -5.41
C ILE A 240 23.77 -1.70 -5.38
N ILE A 241 24.47 -1.81 -6.52
CA ILE A 241 25.89 -1.42 -6.63
C ILE A 241 26.05 0.09 -6.40
N TRP A 242 25.15 0.90 -6.95
CA TRP A 242 25.16 2.35 -6.76
C TRP A 242 24.95 2.73 -5.29
N GLU A 243 23.93 2.16 -4.65
CA GLU A 243 23.62 2.40 -3.23
C GLU A 243 24.79 1.97 -2.32
N TRP A 244 25.42 0.83 -2.63
CA TRP A 244 26.59 0.35 -1.91
C TRP A 244 27.77 1.32 -2.02
N ARG A 245 28.04 1.86 -3.22
CA ARG A 245 29.12 2.84 -3.44
C ARG A 245 28.84 4.20 -2.80
N ARG A 246 27.58 4.66 -2.77
CA ARG A 246 27.19 5.96 -2.19
C ARG A 246 27.07 5.93 -0.66
N SER A 247 26.90 4.75 -0.07
CA SER A 247 26.90 4.54 1.39
C SER A 247 25.91 5.46 2.12
N LYS A 248 26.38 6.47 2.87
CA LYS A 248 25.53 7.39 3.66
C LYS A 248 24.75 8.40 2.82
N ALA A 249 25.26 8.75 1.64
CA ALA A 249 24.61 9.73 0.75
C ALA A 249 23.58 9.09 -0.20
N ALA A 250 23.43 7.78 -0.11
CA ALA A 250 22.56 7.00 -0.98
C ALA A 250 21.08 7.22 -0.63
N ILE A 251 20.18 7.03 -1.60
CA ILE A 251 18.73 7.21 -1.38
C ILE A 251 18.20 6.15 -0.39
N LEU A 252 18.78 4.96 -0.44
CA LEU A 252 18.53 3.79 0.39
C LEU A 252 19.88 3.32 0.98
N PRO A 253 20.31 3.90 2.12
CA PRO A 253 21.58 3.55 2.73
C PRO A 253 21.53 2.12 3.24
N LEU A 254 22.23 1.21 2.56
CA LEU A 254 22.28 -0.21 2.94
C LEU A 254 22.82 -0.44 4.36
N MET A 255 23.54 0.54 4.91
CA MET A 255 23.97 0.56 6.32
C MET A 255 22.79 0.47 7.30
N LEU A 256 21.62 0.98 6.94
CA LEU A 256 20.40 0.89 7.75
C LEU A 256 20.10 -0.57 8.14
N PHE A 257 20.28 -1.51 7.21
CA PHE A 257 20.04 -2.94 7.43
C PHE A 257 21.09 -3.64 8.30
N LYS A 258 22.20 -2.97 8.67
CA LYS A 258 23.13 -3.50 9.67
C LYS A 258 22.50 -3.53 11.07
N ARG A 259 21.50 -2.68 11.34
CA ARG A 259 20.71 -2.76 12.58
C ARG A 259 19.64 -3.81 12.42
N ARG A 260 19.72 -4.87 13.23
CA ARG A 260 18.75 -5.98 13.21
C ARG A 260 17.30 -5.53 13.32
N SER A 261 17.02 -4.47 14.07
CA SER A 261 15.66 -3.96 14.25
C SER A 261 15.13 -3.21 13.04
N GLN A 262 15.98 -2.50 12.31
CA GLN A 262 15.62 -1.92 11.02
C GLN A 262 15.34 -3.02 9.99
N LEU A 263 16.21 -4.03 9.91
CA LEU A 263 16.03 -5.17 9.00
C LEU A 263 14.73 -5.92 9.30
N GLY A 264 14.53 -6.30 10.57
CA GLY A 264 13.32 -6.97 11.03
C GLY A 264 12.05 -6.19 10.72
N ALA A 265 12.00 -4.92 11.10
CA ALA A 265 10.81 -4.09 10.87
C ALA A 265 10.55 -3.83 9.38
N THR A 266 11.58 -3.72 8.54
CA THR A 266 11.40 -3.54 7.09
C THR A 266 10.88 -4.81 6.43
N LEU A 267 11.43 -5.98 6.77
CA LEU A 267 10.95 -7.27 6.28
C LEU A 267 9.51 -7.55 6.76
N GLU A 268 9.24 -7.28 8.04
CA GLU A 268 7.91 -7.44 8.61
C GLU A 268 6.89 -6.53 7.89
N SER A 269 7.23 -5.26 7.65
CA SER A 269 6.37 -4.34 6.92
C SER A 269 6.11 -4.77 5.47
N PHE A 270 7.13 -5.33 4.80
CA PHE A 270 7.00 -5.93 3.46
C PHE A 270 5.98 -7.07 3.45
N PHE A 271 6.09 -8.04 4.37
CA PHE A 271 5.18 -9.18 4.42
C PHE A 271 3.77 -8.81 4.91
N ILE A 272 3.65 -7.83 5.82
CA ILE A 272 2.34 -7.28 6.21
C ILE A 272 1.69 -6.58 5.01
N GLY A 273 2.44 -5.78 4.26
CA GLY A 273 1.95 -5.14 3.03
C GLY A 273 1.45 -6.17 2.02
N MET A 274 2.20 -7.26 1.82
CA MET A 274 1.83 -8.40 0.99
C MET A 274 0.48 -9.01 1.40
N GLY A 275 0.32 -9.34 2.69
CA GLY A 275 -0.95 -9.90 3.20
C GLY A 275 -2.11 -8.91 3.10
N MET A 276 -1.87 -7.64 3.43
CA MET A 276 -2.88 -6.59 3.43
C MET A 276 -3.48 -6.37 2.04
N LEU A 277 -2.64 -6.19 1.00
CA LEU A 277 -3.15 -6.01 -0.35
C LEU A 277 -3.74 -7.31 -0.93
N ASN A 278 -3.19 -8.47 -0.60
CA ASN A 278 -3.78 -9.75 -1.00
C ASN A 278 -5.21 -9.89 -0.44
N GLY A 279 -5.41 -9.70 0.87
CA GLY A 279 -6.75 -9.70 1.48
C GLY A 279 -7.69 -8.67 0.84
N THR A 280 -7.20 -7.45 0.61
CA THR A 280 -7.98 -6.35 0.02
C THR A 280 -8.50 -6.66 -1.39
N TYR A 281 -7.73 -7.39 -2.22
CA TYR A 281 -8.10 -7.66 -3.61
C TYR A 281 -8.87 -8.98 -3.80
N TYR A 282 -8.48 -10.04 -3.10
CA TYR A 282 -9.05 -11.38 -3.35
C TYR A 282 -10.28 -11.71 -2.50
N LEU A 283 -10.49 -11.04 -1.35
CA LEU A 283 -11.75 -11.19 -0.60
C LEU A 283 -12.96 -10.67 -1.38
N PRO A 284 -12.96 -9.44 -1.95
CA PRO A 284 -14.07 -8.98 -2.78
C PRO A 284 -14.27 -9.86 -4.00
N LEU A 285 -13.18 -10.36 -4.60
CA LEU A 285 -13.25 -11.24 -5.76
C LEU A 285 -14.02 -12.54 -5.44
N TRP A 286 -13.81 -13.11 -4.25
CA TRP A 286 -14.56 -14.29 -3.78
C TRP A 286 -16.06 -14.00 -3.60
N TYR A 287 -16.40 -12.86 -3.01
CA TYR A 287 -17.79 -12.45 -2.86
C TYR A 287 -18.47 -12.17 -4.21
N GLN A 288 -17.74 -11.53 -5.15
CA GLN A 288 -18.26 -11.29 -6.50
C GLN A 288 -18.43 -12.59 -7.28
N ALA A 289 -17.51 -13.55 -7.12
CA ALA A 289 -17.68 -14.88 -7.68
C ALA A 289 -19.00 -15.50 -7.18
N LYS A 290 -19.35 -15.38 -5.89
CA LYS A 290 -20.65 -15.80 -5.34
C LYS A 290 -21.88 -15.04 -5.87
N GLY A 291 -21.71 -14.14 -6.84
CA GLY A 291 -22.80 -13.38 -7.46
C GLY A 291 -23.16 -12.09 -6.71
N GLN A 292 -22.38 -11.67 -5.71
CA GLN A 292 -22.55 -10.34 -5.15
C GLN A 292 -22.11 -9.28 -6.18
N SER A 293 -22.79 -8.14 -6.18
CA SER A 293 -22.34 -6.98 -6.96
C SER A 293 -20.99 -6.45 -6.43
N SER A 294 -20.29 -5.66 -7.25
CA SER A 294 -19.04 -5.00 -6.82
C SER A 294 -19.25 -4.10 -5.59
N THR A 295 -20.42 -3.48 -5.45
CA THR A 295 -20.78 -2.69 -4.26
C THR A 295 -21.00 -3.58 -3.04
N SER A 296 -21.78 -4.66 -3.18
CA SER A 296 -22.09 -5.54 -2.05
C SER A 296 -20.85 -6.30 -1.57
N SER A 297 -19.96 -6.72 -2.47
CA SER A 297 -18.69 -7.35 -2.11
C SER A 297 -17.74 -6.38 -1.40
N GLY A 298 -17.73 -5.10 -1.78
CA GLY A 298 -17.03 -4.04 -1.05
C GLY A 298 -17.54 -3.87 0.39
N ILE A 299 -18.87 -3.96 0.60
CA ILE A 299 -19.46 -3.94 1.95
C ILE A 299 -19.06 -5.21 2.73
N SER A 300 -19.06 -6.37 2.07
CA SER A 300 -18.75 -7.66 2.69
C SER A 300 -17.31 -7.79 3.19
N ILE A 301 -16.37 -6.93 2.75
CA ILE A 301 -14.99 -6.88 3.25
C ILE A 301 -14.76 -5.87 4.39
N LEU A 302 -15.78 -5.10 4.77
CA LEU A 302 -15.68 -4.18 5.91
C LEU A 302 -15.21 -4.85 7.20
N PRO A 303 -15.62 -6.09 7.55
CA PRO A 303 -15.12 -6.75 8.75
C PRO A 303 -13.60 -6.90 8.77
N PHE A 304 -12.98 -7.24 7.64
CA PHE A 304 -11.51 -7.29 7.51
C PHE A 304 -10.87 -5.91 7.73
N MET A 305 -11.40 -4.86 7.09
CA MET A 305 -10.84 -3.51 7.19
C MET A 305 -10.99 -2.93 8.60
N ILE A 306 -12.18 -3.09 9.19
CA ILE A 306 -12.48 -2.62 10.55
C ILE A 306 -11.63 -3.38 11.56
N SER A 307 -11.50 -4.71 11.43
CA SER A 307 -10.69 -5.50 12.35
C SER A 307 -9.21 -5.16 12.27
N LEU A 308 -8.68 -4.93 11.07
CA LEU A 308 -7.31 -4.46 10.85
C LEU A 308 -7.03 -3.13 11.53
N ILE A 309 -7.99 -2.21 11.50
CA ILE A 309 -7.79 -0.86 12.00
C ILE A 309 -8.02 -0.78 13.49
N THR A 310 -9.06 -1.43 13.99
CA THR A 310 -9.30 -1.56 15.43
C THR A 310 -8.15 -2.27 16.12
N ALA A 311 -7.60 -3.35 15.54
CA ALA A 311 -6.42 -4.01 16.08
C ALA A 311 -5.20 -3.10 16.08
N SER A 312 -5.01 -2.31 15.01
CA SER A 312 -3.94 -1.30 14.97
C SER A 312 -4.07 -0.27 16.09
N MET A 313 -5.28 0.28 16.30
CA MET A 313 -5.56 1.23 17.39
C MET A 313 -5.36 0.62 18.78
N VAL A 314 -5.90 -0.59 18.99
CA VAL A 314 -5.76 -1.33 20.26
C VAL A 314 -4.29 -1.64 20.53
N SER A 315 -3.53 -2.04 19.52
CA SER A 315 -2.10 -2.32 19.63
C SER A 315 -1.31 -1.07 20.07
N GLY A 316 -1.64 0.10 19.51
CA GLY A 316 -1.04 1.37 19.91
C GLY A 316 -1.38 1.75 21.36
N GLY A 317 -2.64 1.56 21.76
CA GLY A 317 -3.07 1.73 23.15
C GLY A 317 -2.34 0.79 24.10
N MET A 318 -2.26 -0.50 23.76
CA MET A 318 -1.53 -1.50 24.54
C MET A 318 -0.08 -1.10 24.71
N ILE A 319 0.62 -0.65 23.67
CA ILE A 319 2.01 -0.19 23.77
C ILE A 319 2.15 1.03 24.69
N LYS A 320 1.21 1.97 24.66
CA LYS A 320 1.20 3.11 25.59
C LYS A 320 1.13 2.64 27.05
N PHE A 321 0.37 1.57 27.34
CA PHE A 321 0.26 1.00 28.68
C PHE A 321 1.40 0.05 29.06
N THR A 322 1.85 -0.82 28.16
CA THR A 322 2.88 -1.82 28.43
C THR A 322 4.30 -1.27 28.27
N GLY A 323 4.48 -0.23 27.46
CA GLY A 323 5.77 0.31 27.05
C GLY A 323 6.54 -0.58 26.08
N ARG A 324 5.98 -1.72 25.61
CA ARG A 324 6.70 -2.72 24.81
C ARG A 324 5.91 -3.13 23.58
N TYR A 325 6.51 -2.94 22.41
CA TYR A 325 5.93 -3.28 21.11
C TYR A 325 6.30 -4.68 20.60
N TRP A 326 7.38 -5.29 21.11
CA TRP A 326 7.92 -6.55 20.61
C TRP A 326 6.91 -7.71 20.58
N HIS A 327 6.11 -7.84 21.64
CA HIS A 327 5.12 -8.93 21.72
C HIS A 327 4.07 -8.85 20.60
N LEU A 328 3.70 -7.64 20.18
CA LEU A 328 2.70 -7.43 19.14
C LEU A 328 3.30 -7.73 17.75
N LEU A 329 4.56 -7.35 17.52
CA LEU A 329 5.28 -7.69 16.28
C LEU A 329 5.41 -9.21 16.07
N VAL A 330 5.58 -9.98 17.14
CA VAL A 330 5.72 -11.43 17.03
C VAL A 330 4.36 -12.14 16.99
N ILE A 331 3.43 -11.77 17.87
CA ILE A 331 2.17 -12.52 18.07
C ILE A 331 1.11 -12.14 17.03
N SER A 332 0.99 -10.86 16.67
CA SER A 332 -0.07 -10.42 15.76
C SER A 332 0.02 -11.08 14.38
N PRO A 333 1.19 -11.19 13.72
CA PRO A 333 1.27 -11.91 12.45
C PRO A 333 0.91 -13.39 12.57
N LEU A 334 1.10 -14.06 13.71
CA LEU A 334 0.65 -15.44 13.90
C LEU A 334 -0.88 -15.55 13.88
N LEU A 335 -1.61 -14.54 14.37
CA LEU A 335 -3.07 -14.48 14.22
C LEU A 335 -3.46 -14.31 12.75
N ALA A 336 -2.71 -13.52 11.99
CA ALA A 336 -2.92 -13.39 10.54
C ALA A 336 -2.66 -14.71 9.83
N LEU A 337 -1.66 -15.49 10.26
CA LEU A 337 -1.42 -16.83 9.73
C LEU A 337 -2.65 -17.72 9.91
N VAL A 338 -3.20 -17.79 11.13
CA VAL A 338 -4.41 -18.58 11.41
C VAL A 338 -5.60 -18.08 10.58
N GLY A 339 -5.80 -16.75 10.49
CA GLY A 339 -6.83 -16.17 9.64
C GLY A 339 -6.67 -16.55 8.16
N SER A 340 -5.43 -16.56 7.66
CA SER A 340 -5.11 -16.97 6.28
C SER A 340 -5.41 -18.44 6.02
N VAL A 341 -5.10 -19.32 6.99
CA VAL A 341 -5.45 -20.75 6.93
C VAL A 341 -6.96 -20.92 6.85
N LEU A 342 -7.72 -20.24 7.71
CA LEU A 342 -9.18 -20.32 7.70
C LEU A 342 -9.77 -19.79 6.39
N LEU A 343 -9.25 -18.67 5.86
CA LEU A 343 -9.65 -18.14 4.55
C LEU A 343 -9.34 -19.11 3.41
N SER A 344 -8.29 -19.93 3.51
CA SER A 344 -7.99 -20.96 2.51
C SER A 344 -8.96 -22.15 2.53
N THR A 345 -9.83 -22.26 3.54
CA THR A 345 -10.85 -23.31 3.67
C THR A 345 -12.25 -22.86 3.25
N LEU A 346 -12.37 -21.72 2.56
CA LEU A 346 -13.67 -21.22 2.09
C LEU A 346 -14.23 -22.12 0.98
N HIS A 347 -15.53 -22.40 1.04
CA HIS A 347 -16.28 -23.13 0.02
C HIS A 347 -17.38 -22.25 -0.57
N VAL A 348 -17.92 -22.68 -1.72
CA VAL A 348 -19.04 -21.99 -2.40
C VAL A 348 -20.23 -21.85 -1.45
N ASP A 349 -20.49 -22.87 -0.64
CA ASP A 349 -21.61 -22.89 0.31
C ASP A 349 -21.27 -22.31 1.69
N THR A 350 -20.03 -21.84 1.92
CA THR A 350 -19.66 -21.28 3.22
C THR A 350 -20.55 -20.07 3.54
N PRO A 351 -21.28 -20.09 4.66
CA PRO A 351 -22.14 -18.99 5.03
C PRO A 351 -21.30 -17.74 5.33
N ASN A 352 -21.86 -16.57 5.03
CA ASN A 352 -21.15 -15.29 5.19
C ASN A 352 -20.65 -15.08 6.63
N SER A 353 -21.33 -15.60 7.64
CA SER A 353 -20.92 -15.51 9.04
C SER A 353 -19.53 -16.10 9.31
N HIS A 354 -19.19 -17.24 8.69
CA HIS A 354 -17.89 -17.87 8.85
C HIS A 354 -16.80 -17.06 8.13
N ALA A 355 -17.09 -16.60 6.91
CA ALA A 355 -16.18 -15.74 6.16
C ALA A 355 -15.89 -14.43 6.91
N ILE A 356 -16.88 -13.84 7.58
CA ILE A 356 -16.72 -12.66 8.44
C ILE A 356 -15.78 -12.96 9.61
N GLY A 357 -15.97 -14.09 10.31
CA GLY A 357 -15.08 -14.49 11.40
C GLY A 357 -13.63 -14.66 10.97
N PHE A 358 -13.40 -15.29 9.82
CA PHE A 358 -12.06 -15.51 9.27
C PHE A 358 -11.38 -14.19 8.86
N GLN A 359 -12.13 -13.28 8.24
CA GLN A 359 -11.68 -11.93 7.92
C GLN A 359 -11.30 -11.13 9.16
N ILE A 360 -12.09 -11.22 10.23
CA ILE A 360 -11.81 -10.51 11.47
C ILE A 360 -10.46 -10.97 12.03
N LEU A 361 -10.23 -12.28 12.12
CA LEU A 361 -8.98 -12.84 12.61
C LEU A 361 -7.79 -12.43 11.74
N TYR A 362 -7.95 -12.51 10.41
CA TYR A 362 -6.91 -12.10 9.47
C TYR A 362 -6.54 -10.63 9.62
N GLY A 363 -7.55 -9.75 9.66
CA GLY A 363 -7.33 -8.32 9.83
C GLY A 363 -6.71 -7.98 11.19
N ILE A 364 -7.17 -8.59 12.30
CA ILE A 364 -6.56 -8.36 13.62
C ILE A 364 -5.06 -8.64 13.61
N GLY A 365 -4.66 -9.74 12.97
CA GLY A 365 -3.26 -10.13 12.94
C GLY A 365 -2.38 -9.18 12.14
N LEU A 366 -2.83 -8.74 10.96
CA LEU A 366 -2.10 -7.75 10.16
C LEU A 366 -2.08 -6.38 10.84
N GLY A 367 -3.24 -5.95 11.35
CA GLY A 367 -3.43 -4.66 12.00
C GLY A 367 -2.59 -4.46 13.25
N GLY A 368 -2.47 -5.50 14.06
CA GLY A 368 -1.72 -5.48 15.31
C GLY A 368 -0.22 -5.26 15.15
N ALA A 369 0.36 -5.51 13.98
CA ALA A 369 1.78 -5.24 13.70
C ALA A 369 1.99 -3.99 12.79
N LEU A 370 0.98 -3.64 11.97
CA LEU A 370 1.06 -2.62 10.92
C LEU A 370 1.68 -1.28 11.34
N GLN A 371 1.30 -0.75 12.51
CA GLN A 371 1.81 0.53 12.99
C GLN A 371 3.01 0.41 13.93
N ASN A 372 3.25 -0.80 14.45
CA ASN A 372 4.26 -1.04 15.48
C ASN A 372 5.66 -1.13 14.91
N VAL A 373 5.77 -1.55 13.65
CA VAL A 373 7.03 -1.56 12.89
C VAL A 373 7.61 -0.13 12.75
N PHE A 374 6.76 0.89 12.59
CA PHE A 374 7.18 2.29 12.55
C PHE A 374 7.72 2.77 13.89
N ILE A 375 7.06 2.41 14.99
CA ILE A 375 7.49 2.76 16.35
C ILE A 375 8.85 2.12 16.65
N ALA A 376 9.02 0.84 16.28
CA ALA A 376 10.26 0.10 16.48
C ALA A 376 11.45 0.76 15.77
N VAL A 377 11.28 1.12 14.49
CA VAL A 377 12.33 1.83 13.74
C VAL A 377 12.64 3.18 14.35
N GLN A 378 11.62 3.96 14.69
CA GLN A 378 11.86 5.29 15.26
C GLN A 378 12.49 5.24 16.65
N ALA A 379 12.21 4.21 17.44
CA ALA A 379 12.88 3.96 18.72
C ALA A 379 14.35 3.53 18.52
N GLU A 380 14.64 2.67 17.54
CA GLU A 380 16.01 2.24 17.21
C GLU A 380 16.91 3.42 16.78
N TRP A 381 16.35 4.40 16.08
CA TRP A 381 17.08 5.58 15.58
C TRP A 381 16.93 6.83 16.46
N ALA A 382 16.41 6.71 17.68
CA ALA A 382 16.18 7.87 18.55
C ALA A 382 17.46 8.67 18.87
N LYS A 383 18.65 8.03 18.94
CA LYS A 383 19.96 8.72 19.11
C LYS A 383 20.44 9.45 17.85
N GLU A 384 19.99 8.99 16.70
CA GLU A 384 20.43 9.44 15.38
C GLU A 384 19.23 9.99 14.63
N GLU A 385 18.60 11.02 15.23
CA GLU A 385 17.33 11.58 14.76
C GLU A 385 17.34 11.94 13.26
N HIS A 386 18.51 12.34 12.72
CA HIS A 386 18.69 12.61 11.29
C HIS A 386 18.42 11.42 10.37
N MET A 387 18.54 10.19 10.86
CA MET A 387 18.25 8.97 10.10
C MET A 387 16.78 8.56 10.20
N VAL A 388 15.99 9.10 11.15
CA VAL A 388 14.59 8.72 11.36
C VAL A 388 13.74 8.89 10.10
N PRO A 389 13.82 10.01 9.34
CA PRO A 389 13.04 10.16 8.10
C PRO A 389 13.35 9.09 7.06
N GLN A 390 14.63 8.81 6.85
CA GLN A 390 15.07 7.85 5.85
C GLN A 390 14.74 6.41 6.26
N ALA A 391 14.99 6.05 7.52
CA ALA A 391 14.67 4.75 8.09
C ALA A 391 13.16 4.45 8.05
N THR A 392 12.33 5.45 8.35
CA THR A 392 10.86 5.38 8.24
C THR A 392 10.43 5.20 6.79
N THR A 393 11.04 5.96 5.87
CA THR A 393 10.70 5.89 4.44
C THR A 393 11.06 4.53 3.81
N VAL A 394 12.19 3.95 4.18
CA VAL A 394 12.58 2.60 3.75
C VAL A 394 11.55 1.56 4.19
N LEU A 395 10.97 1.72 5.38
CA LEU A 395 9.94 0.83 5.88
C LEU A 395 8.64 0.94 5.07
N THR A 396 8.20 2.17 4.76
CA THR A 396 7.01 2.39 3.93
C THR A 396 7.23 1.90 2.49
N PHE A 397 8.42 2.12 1.93
CA PHE A 397 8.79 1.57 0.62
C PHE A 397 8.73 0.04 0.60
N GLY A 398 9.25 -0.61 1.66
CA GLY A 398 9.14 -2.06 1.84
C GLY A 398 7.68 -2.52 1.88
N GLN A 399 6.82 -1.83 2.63
CA GLN A 399 5.39 -2.12 2.73
C GLN A 399 4.68 -2.07 1.37
N VAL A 400 4.88 -0.99 0.61
CA VAL A 400 4.26 -0.81 -0.70
C VAL A 400 4.77 -1.86 -1.69
N THR A 401 6.09 -2.08 -1.72
CA THR A 401 6.71 -3.10 -2.60
C THR A 401 6.19 -4.49 -2.29
N GLY A 402 6.11 -4.86 -1.01
CA GLY A 402 5.56 -6.14 -0.58
C GLY A 402 4.09 -6.32 -0.95
N GLY A 403 3.29 -5.27 -0.80
CA GLY A 403 1.90 -5.24 -1.24
C GLY A 403 1.74 -5.52 -2.73
N VAL A 404 2.48 -4.80 -3.57
CA VAL A 404 2.35 -4.95 -5.03
C VAL A 404 2.84 -6.32 -5.50
N LEU A 405 3.95 -6.82 -4.95
CA LEU A 405 4.39 -8.19 -5.19
C LEU A 405 3.37 -9.23 -4.71
N GLY A 406 2.69 -8.98 -3.60
CA GLY A 406 1.62 -9.82 -3.10
C GLY A 406 0.45 -9.96 -4.06
N ILE A 407 -0.01 -8.84 -4.63
CA ILE A 407 -1.07 -8.85 -5.65
C ILE A 407 -0.62 -9.66 -6.87
N ALA A 408 0.59 -9.44 -7.34
CA ALA A 408 1.11 -10.08 -8.55
C ALA A 408 1.32 -11.59 -8.39
N ILE A 409 1.91 -12.02 -7.27
CA ILE A 409 2.05 -13.46 -6.94
C ILE A 409 0.67 -14.08 -6.78
N GLY A 410 -0.24 -13.42 -6.05
CA GLY A 410 -1.63 -13.88 -5.91
C GLY A 410 -2.34 -14.01 -7.26
N GLY A 411 -2.09 -13.09 -8.19
CA GLY A 411 -2.75 -13.07 -9.50
C GLY A 411 -2.25 -14.19 -10.38
N THR A 412 -0.95 -14.46 -10.32
CA THR A 412 -0.33 -15.60 -11.00
C THR A 412 -0.85 -16.93 -10.45
N ILE A 413 -0.94 -17.07 -9.12
CA ILE A 413 -1.52 -18.27 -8.48
C ILE A 413 -2.98 -18.44 -8.90
N PHE A 414 -3.76 -17.36 -8.85
CA PHE A 414 -5.17 -17.36 -9.20
C PHE A 414 -5.38 -17.78 -10.65
N SER A 415 -4.69 -17.15 -11.61
CA SER A 415 -4.82 -17.42 -13.04
C SER A 415 -4.48 -18.86 -13.38
N ASN A 416 -3.31 -19.35 -12.94
CA ASN A 416 -2.86 -20.71 -13.21
C ASN A 416 -3.79 -21.76 -12.58
N GLN A 417 -4.29 -21.47 -11.37
CA GLN A 417 -5.18 -22.39 -10.68
C GLN A 417 -6.59 -22.36 -11.26
N LEU A 418 -7.06 -21.21 -11.74
CA LEU A 418 -8.37 -21.07 -12.38
C LEU A 418 -8.42 -21.82 -13.69
N GLU A 419 -7.42 -21.66 -14.57
CA GLU A 419 -7.29 -22.43 -15.81
C GLU A 419 -7.35 -23.93 -15.52
N LYS A 420 -6.50 -24.40 -14.59
CA LYS A 420 -6.48 -25.81 -14.17
C LYS A 420 -7.82 -26.28 -13.61
N ASN A 421 -8.46 -25.48 -12.76
CA ASN A 421 -9.72 -25.85 -12.11
C ASN A 421 -10.91 -25.82 -13.06
N LEU A 422 -10.92 -24.92 -14.06
CA LEU A 422 -11.94 -24.90 -15.11
C LEU A 422 -11.85 -26.18 -15.94
N HIS A 423 -10.64 -26.62 -16.32
CA HIS A 423 -10.46 -27.91 -17.00
C HIS A 423 -10.91 -29.12 -16.18
N VAL A 424 -10.78 -29.07 -14.85
CA VAL A 424 -11.16 -30.19 -13.98
C VAL A 424 -12.66 -30.21 -13.68
N TYR A 425 -13.25 -29.05 -13.34
CA TYR A 425 -14.63 -28.98 -12.85
C TYR A 425 -15.64 -28.63 -13.94
N ALA A 426 -15.23 -27.92 -15.00
CA ALA A 426 -16.07 -27.50 -16.11
C ALA A 426 -15.42 -27.80 -17.48
N PRO A 427 -15.07 -29.07 -17.77
CA PRO A 427 -14.36 -29.44 -19.01
C PRO A 427 -15.18 -29.13 -20.28
N ASP A 428 -16.51 -29.12 -20.16
CA ASP A 428 -17.43 -28.85 -21.26
C ASP A 428 -17.69 -27.35 -21.49
N LEU A 429 -17.04 -26.46 -20.72
CA LEU A 429 -17.18 -25.02 -20.89
C LEU A 429 -16.55 -24.60 -22.24
N PRO A 430 -17.29 -23.92 -23.13
CA PRO A 430 -16.74 -23.42 -24.39
C PRO A 430 -15.50 -22.57 -24.16
N ALA A 431 -14.45 -22.78 -24.96
CA ALA A 431 -13.15 -22.13 -24.77
C ALA A 431 -13.23 -20.59 -24.74
N ASN A 432 -14.10 -20.00 -25.54
CA ASN A 432 -14.36 -18.55 -25.54
C ASN A 432 -14.97 -18.06 -24.22
N LEU A 433 -15.87 -18.84 -23.61
CA LEU A 433 -16.44 -18.54 -22.30
C LEU A 433 -15.44 -18.81 -21.17
N ALA A 434 -14.62 -19.85 -21.28
CA ALA A 434 -13.53 -20.10 -20.32
C ALA A 434 -12.56 -18.91 -20.27
N THR A 435 -12.10 -18.42 -21.43
CA THR A 435 -11.25 -17.23 -21.49
C THR A 435 -11.95 -15.96 -20.97
N ALA A 436 -13.24 -15.77 -21.27
CA ALA A 436 -13.99 -14.63 -20.75
C ALA A 436 -14.14 -14.68 -19.22
N VAL A 437 -14.36 -15.89 -18.67
CA VAL A 437 -14.45 -16.17 -17.24
C VAL A 437 -13.12 -16.01 -16.54
N GLU A 438 -11.98 -16.31 -17.18
CA GLU A 438 -10.65 -16.02 -16.63
C GLU A 438 -10.34 -14.52 -16.57
N GLN A 439 -10.79 -13.77 -17.57
CA GLN A 439 -10.56 -12.33 -17.66
C GLN A 439 -11.50 -11.51 -16.78
N SER A 440 -12.71 -12.01 -16.51
CA SER A 440 -13.69 -11.27 -15.71
C SER A 440 -14.64 -12.19 -14.95
N VAL A 441 -14.73 -11.95 -13.63
CA VAL A 441 -15.78 -12.54 -12.78
C VAL A 441 -17.19 -12.26 -13.30
N ASN A 442 -17.41 -11.12 -13.94
CA ASN A 442 -18.73 -10.76 -14.46
C ASN A 442 -19.18 -11.71 -15.60
N ALA A 443 -18.24 -12.35 -16.31
CA ALA A 443 -18.57 -13.31 -17.35
C ALA A 443 -19.21 -14.59 -16.80
N ILE A 444 -19.12 -14.87 -15.48
CA ILE A 444 -19.86 -15.97 -14.83
C ILE A 444 -21.36 -15.82 -15.06
N SER A 445 -21.88 -14.59 -15.15
CA SER A 445 -23.30 -14.33 -15.45
C SER A 445 -23.72 -14.77 -16.87
N LEU A 446 -22.77 -14.84 -17.81
CA LEU A 446 -22.99 -15.28 -19.19
C LEU A 446 -22.98 -16.81 -19.33
N VAL A 447 -22.41 -17.52 -18.34
CA VAL A 447 -22.39 -18.98 -18.32
C VAL A 447 -23.80 -19.52 -18.08
N GLU A 448 -24.12 -20.62 -18.75
CA GLU A 448 -25.41 -21.31 -18.59
C GLU A 448 -25.63 -21.73 -17.12
N ALA A 449 -26.88 -21.65 -16.64
CA ALA A 449 -27.22 -21.90 -15.24
C ALA A 449 -26.79 -23.30 -14.75
N SER A 450 -26.73 -24.30 -15.65
CA SER A 450 -26.26 -25.65 -15.38
C SER A 450 -24.76 -25.72 -15.06
N MET A 451 -23.93 -24.89 -15.70
CA MET A 451 -22.47 -24.87 -15.54
C MET A 451 -21.97 -23.83 -14.54
N ARG A 452 -22.80 -22.84 -14.17
CA ARG A 452 -22.43 -21.81 -13.17
C ARG A 452 -21.88 -22.42 -11.87
N PRO A 453 -22.51 -23.41 -11.21
CA PRO A 453 -21.99 -23.98 -9.96
C PRO A 453 -20.58 -24.58 -10.10
N LEU A 454 -20.26 -25.17 -11.26
CA LEU A 454 -18.96 -25.75 -11.55
C LEU A 454 -17.88 -24.67 -11.70
N VAL A 455 -18.21 -23.59 -12.43
CA VAL A 455 -17.34 -22.41 -12.57
C VAL A 455 -17.13 -21.72 -11.22
N LEU A 456 -18.17 -21.60 -10.39
CA LEU A 456 -18.07 -21.05 -9.03
C LEU A 456 -17.15 -21.87 -8.14
N ARG A 457 -17.22 -23.19 -8.25
CA ARG A 457 -16.31 -24.10 -7.53
C ARG A 457 -14.87 -23.90 -8.00
N ALA A 458 -14.63 -23.83 -9.31
CA ALA A 458 -13.31 -23.57 -9.86
C ALA A 458 -12.74 -22.23 -9.37
N TYR A 459 -13.55 -21.19 -9.34
CA TYR A 459 -13.20 -19.87 -8.80
C TYR A 459 -12.83 -19.93 -7.32
N THR A 460 -13.68 -20.55 -6.51
CA THR A 460 -13.49 -20.61 -5.05
C THR A 460 -12.21 -21.36 -4.70
N GLU A 461 -11.98 -22.52 -5.32
CA GLU A 461 -10.75 -23.30 -5.11
C GLU A 461 -9.49 -22.55 -5.57
N SER A 462 -9.60 -21.73 -6.61
CA SER A 462 -8.48 -20.91 -7.10
C SER A 462 -8.14 -19.79 -6.11
N ILE A 463 -9.15 -19.10 -5.59
CA ILE A 463 -8.97 -18.05 -4.58
C ILE A 463 -8.45 -18.63 -3.27
N ASN A 464 -8.90 -19.83 -2.85
CA ASN A 464 -8.37 -20.52 -1.68
C ASN A 464 -6.84 -20.70 -1.75
N ARG A 465 -6.32 -21.05 -2.94
CA ARG A 465 -4.87 -21.16 -3.16
C ARG A 465 -4.15 -19.83 -3.02
N VAL A 466 -4.79 -18.73 -3.38
CA VAL A 466 -4.22 -17.38 -3.17
C VAL A 466 -4.11 -17.05 -1.69
N PHE A 467 -5.09 -17.43 -0.86
CA PHE A 467 -5.01 -17.23 0.59
C PHE A 467 -3.92 -18.08 1.26
N LEU A 468 -3.44 -19.15 0.63
CA LEU A 468 -2.27 -19.87 1.12
C LEU A 468 -0.99 -19.01 1.07
N LEU A 469 -0.90 -17.99 0.21
CA LEU A 469 0.23 -17.04 0.17
C LEU A 469 0.35 -16.25 1.48
N GLY A 470 -0.77 -15.96 2.14
CA GLY A 470 -0.77 -15.23 3.40
C GLY A 470 -0.14 -16.02 4.55
N ILE A 471 -0.08 -17.36 4.47
CA ILE A 471 0.54 -18.22 5.48
C ILE A 471 2.06 -18.00 5.59
N PRO A 472 2.87 -18.22 4.52
CA PRO A 472 4.29 -17.95 4.58
C PRO A 472 4.58 -16.47 4.78
N ALA A 473 3.78 -15.54 4.24
CA ALA A 473 3.96 -14.11 4.48
C ALA A 473 3.80 -13.77 5.97
N ALA A 474 2.74 -14.24 6.62
CA ALA A 474 2.49 -14.01 8.04
C ALA A 474 3.52 -14.71 8.95
N ALA A 475 3.95 -15.91 8.59
CA ALA A 475 5.03 -16.61 9.30
C ALA A 475 6.36 -15.83 9.20
N LEU A 476 6.73 -15.39 8.01
CA LEU A 476 7.95 -14.61 7.78
C LEU A 476 7.87 -13.22 8.43
N ALA A 477 6.68 -12.61 8.49
CA ALA A 477 6.46 -11.38 9.25
C ALA A 477 6.74 -11.59 10.74
N SER A 478 6.17 -12.64 11.36
CA SER A 478 6.43 -12.98 12.76
C SER A 478 7.91 -13.28 13.02
N LEU A 479 8.55 -14.07 12.14
CA LEU A 479 10.00 -14.36 12.20
C LEU A 479 10.85 -13.08 12.10
N SER A 480 10.44 -12.12 11.27
CA SER A 480 11.10 -10.83 11.14
C SER A 480 10.97 -10.00 12.42
N GLY A 481 9.84 -10.11 13.13
CA GLY A 481 9.62 -9.51 14.45
C GLY A 481 10.65 -9.94 15.50
N PHE A 482 11.18 -11.18 15.44
CA PHE A 482 12.25 -11.63 16.35
C PHE A 482 13.59 -10.90 16.16
N LEU A 483 13.85 -10.33 14.98
CA LEU A 483 15.04 -9.51 14.73
C LEU A 483 14.94 -8.13 15.41
N VAL A 484 13.72 -7.71 15.75
CA VAL A 484 13.45 -6.42 16.40
C VAL A 484 13.81 -6.48 17.89
N ARG A 485 14.53 -5.45 18.35
CA ARG A 485 14.90 -5.29 19.76
C ARG A 485 13.68 -4.87 20.57
N ASN A 486 13.51 -5.46 21.74
CA ASN A 486 12.45 -5.07 22.66
C ASN A 486 12.87 -3.85 23.49
N ILE A 487 12.84 -2.66 22.89
CA ILE A 487 13.19 -1.41 23.57
C ILE A 487 11.98 -0.95 24.40
N SER A 488 12.18 -0.67 25.70
CA SER A 488 11.14 -0.08 26.54
C SER A 488 10.92 1.38 26.18
N LEU A 489 9.66 1.75 25.90
CA LEU A 489 9.25 3.13 25.69
C LEU A 489 9.00 3.88 27.00
N LYS A 490 9.00 3.20 28.15
CA LYS A 490 8.78 3.79 29.48
C LYS A 490 10.07 3.80 30.29
N GLY A 491 10.67 4.98 30.50
CA GLY A 491 11.74 5.24 31.48
C GLY A 491 13.06 4.47 31.29
N SER A 492 14.16 5.04 31.80
CA SER A 492 15.58 4.59 31.85
C SER A 492 16.22 3.97 30.61
N ASP A 493 15.58 3.09 29.84
CA ASP A 493 16.11 2.55 28.59
C ASP A 493 16.10 3.56 27.46
N ILE A 494 15.16 4.51 27.45
CA ILE A 494 15.29 5.71 26.61
C ILE A 494 16.47 6.54 27.11
N ALA A 495 16.73 6.64 28.43
CA ALA A 495 17.88 7.38 28.95
C ALA A 495 19.24 6.66 28.77
N ILE A 496 19.28 5.34 28.62
CA ILE A 496 20.47 4.54 28.23
C ILE A 496 20.58 4.46 26.70
N ALA A 497 19.46 4.60 26.01
CA ALA A 497 19.38 4.82 24.58
C ALA A 497 19.42 6.32 24.20
N VAL A 498 19.70 7.25 25.12
CA VAL A 498 19.82 8.70 24.86
C VAL A 498 21.04 9.30 25.58
N GLY A 499 21.44 8.75 26.73
CA GLY A 499 22.80 8.86 27.28
C GLY A 499 23.75 7.88 26.60
#